data_AF-A6UPC8-F1
#
_entry.id   AF-A6UPC8-F1
#
_cell.length_a   1.000
_cell.length_b   1.000
_cell.length_c   1.000
_cell.angle_alpha   90.00
_cell.angle_beta   90.00
_cell.angle_gamma   90.00
#
_symmetry.space_group_name_H-M   'P 1'
#
loop_
_entity.id
_entity.type
_entity.pdbx_description
1 polymer ?
#
loop_
_entity_poly.entity_id
_entity_poly.type
_entity_poly.pdbx_seq_one_letter_code
_entity_poly.pdbx_strand_id
1 'polypeptide(L)'
;MQCPVCNEETCIKKSAVELYKELIALFFKYQDKESSVTFKKHPTVGEIGACEKTGKKIWYCPYCDSPFAENYELDKVTIECPKCNQTLCIPVSNRTFC
;
A
#
# COMPACT_ATOMS: atom_id res chain seq x y z
N MET A 1 -15.64 1.91 -2.90
CA MET A 1 -14.54 1.02 -2.45
C MET A 1 -14.91 0.53 -1.07
N GLN A 2 -14.72 -0.76 -0.80
CA GLN A 2 -15.13 -1.37 0.47
C GLN A 2 -13.92 -1.78 1.29
N CYS A 3 -14.05 -1.69 2.62
CA CYS A 3 -13.05 -2.16 3.57
C CYS A 3 -12.80 -3.66 3.36
N PRO A 4 -11.54 -4.10 3.12
CA PRO A 4 -11.22 -5.50 2.91
C PRO A 4 -11.34 -6.37 4.18
N VAL A 5 -11.65 -5.76 5.33
CA VAL A 5 -11.78 -6.44 6.62
C VAL A 5 -13.24 -6.55 7.06
N CYS A 6 -14.02 -5.45 7.01
CA CYS A 6 -15.40 -5.41 7.49
C CYS A 6 -16.45 -5.17 6.39
N ASN A 7 -16.05 -5.01 5.13
CA ASN A 7 -16.89 -4.70 3.97
C ASN A 7 -17.65 -3.35 4.03
N GLU A 8 -17.42 -2.51 5.04
CA GLU A 8 -18.00 -1.17 5.15
C GLU A 8 -17.24 -0.15 4.29
N GLU A 9 -17.92 0.88 3.80
CA GLU A 9 -17.30 1.92 2.95
C GLU A 9 -16.66 3.05 3.75
N THR A 10 -17.05 3.25 5.01
CA THR A 10 -16.62 4.36 5.86
C THR A 10 -15.14 4.29 6.25
N CYS A 11 -14.57 3.08 6.31
CA CYS A 11 -13.18 2.88 6.73
C CYS A 11 -12.14 3.42 5.73
N ILE A 12 -12.54 3.68 4.47
CA ILE A 12 -11.63 4.14 3.40
C ILE A 12 -11.78 5.63 3.20
N LYS A 13 -10.69 6.38 3.36
CA LYS A 13 -10.63 7.81 3.10
C LYS A 13 -10.39 8.05 1.61
N LYS A 14 -11.42 8.45 0.85
CA LYS A 14 -11.32 8.70 -0.61
C LYS A 14 -10.23 9.72 -0.97
N SER A 15 -10.10 10.80 -0.19
CA SER A 15 -9.05 11.79 -0.38
C SER A 15 -7.62 11.23 -0.24
N ALA A 16 -7.43 10.22 0.64
CA ALA A 16 -6.15 9.54 0.77
C ALA A 16 -5.85 8.66 -0.46
N VAL A 17 -6.88 8.06 -1.07
CA VAL A 17 -6.73 7.30 -2.32
C VAL A 17 -6.31 8.23 -3.46
N GLU A 18 -6.98 9.37 -3.62
CA GLU A 18 -6.69 10.35 -4.67
C GLU A 18 -5.26 10.91 -4.53
N LEU A 19 -4.89 11.37 -3.33
CA LEU A 19 -3.54 11.87 -3.05
C LEU A 19 -2.48 10.80 -3.33
N TYR A 20 -2.72 9.56 -2.92
CA TYR A 20 -1.80 8.45 -3.18
C TYR A 20 -1.67 8.17 -4.68
N LYS A 21 -2.76 8.22 -5.45
CA LYS A 21 -2.74 8.02 -6.91
C LYS A 21 -1.90 9.08 -7.62
N GLU A 22 -1.98 10.33 -7.20
CA GLU A 22 -1.15 11.41 -7.76
C GLU A 22 0.34 11.18 -7.48
N LEU A 23 0.69 10.82 -6.24
CA LEU A 23 2.07 10.52 -5.84
C LEU A 23 2.63 9.30 -6.59
N ILE A 24 1.83 8.24 -6.73
CA ILE A 24 2.29 7.00 -7.38
C ILE A 24 2.39 7.14 -8.89
N ALA A 25 1.60 8.02 -9.51
CA ALA A 25 1.73 8.34 -10.92
C ALA A 25 3.10 8.97 -11.24
N LEU A 26 3.58 9.87 -10.37
CA LEU A 26 4.94 10.41 -10.47
C LEU A 26 5.99 9.33 -10.24
N PHE A 27 5.79 8.44 -9.27
CA PHE A 27 6.70 7.31 -9.05
C PHE A 27 6.85 6.45 -10.31
N PHE A 28 5.75 6.00 -10.93
CA PHE A 28 5.81 5.16 -12.12
C PHE A 28 6.46 5.87 -13.31
N LYS A 29 6.29 7.19 -13.43
CA LYS A 29 6.94 7.98 -14.48
C LYS A 29 8.46 7.97 -14.38
N TYR A 30 9.01 7.94 -13.16
CA TYR A 30 10.45 8.00 -12.90
C TYR A 30 11.01 6.69 -12.32
N GLN A 31 10.25 5.60 -12.43
CA GLN A 31 10.59 4.32 -11.83
C GLN A 31 11.85 3.74 -12.50
N ASP A 32 12.83 3.41 -11.67
CA ASP A 32 14.04 2.71 -12.10
C ASP A 32 13.86 1.21 -11.85
N LYS A 33 13.51 0.47 -12.91
CA LYS A 33 13.24 -0.97 -12.83
C LYS A 33 14.51 -1.82 -12.67
N GLU A 34 15.66 -1.28 -13.02
CA GLU A 34 16.97 -1.97 -12.96
C GLU A 34 17.72 -1.67 -11.65
N SER A 35 17.21 -0.73 -10.85
CA SER A 35 17.77 -0.38 -9.55
C SER A 35 17.92 -1.60 -8.63
N SER A 36 19.08 -1.69 -7.97
CA SER A 36 19.30 -2.59 -6.83
C SER A 36 18.56 -2.12 -5.57
N VAL A 37 18.04 -0.89 -5.58
CA VAL A 37 17.35 -0.27 -4.46
C VAL A 37 15.85 -0.54 -4.54
N THR A 38 15.32 -1.30 -3.58
CA THR A 38 13.94 -1.82 -3.59
C THR A 38 12.88 -0.73 -3.77
N PHE A 39 13.02 0.42 -3.09
CA PHE A 39 12.05 1.52 -3.16
C PHE A 39 12.15 2.37 -4.43
N LYS A 40 13.20 2.20 -5.24
CA LYS A 40 13.27 2.76 -6.60
C LYS A 40 12.65 1.80 -7.62
N LYS A 41 12.74 0.50 -7.34
CA LYS A 41 12.23 -0.59 -8.18
C LYS A 41 10.75 -0.87 -8.00
N HIS A 42 10.22 -0.77 -6.78
CA HIS A 42 8.81 -1.10 -6.47
C HIS A 42 8.12 0.08 -5.78
N PRO A 43 6.86 0.38 -6.14
CA PRO A 43 6.08 1.43 -5.50
C PRO A 43 5.80 1.07 -4.04
N THR A 44 5.71 2.08 -3.19
CA THR A 44 5.29 1.90 -1.80
C THR A 44 3.78 1.66 -1.72
N VAL A 45 3.32 0.84 -0.77
CA VAL A 45 1.89 0.70 -0.48
C VAL A 45 1.32 2.04 0.01
N GLY A 46 0.10 2.35 -0.41
CA GLY A 46 -0.64 3.52 0.09
C GLY A 46 -1.47 3.16 1.32
N GLU A 47 -1.29 3.87 2.43
CA GLU A 47 -2.18 3.76 3.59
C GLU A 47 -3.40 4.67 3.36
N ILE A 48 -4.57 4.08 3.17
CA ILE A 48 -5.80 4.79 2.75
C ILE A 48 -6.88 4.81 3.84
N GLY A 49 -6.55 4.31 5.03
CA GLY A 49 -7.44 4.25 6.18
C GLY A 49 -7.11 3.09 7.11
N ALA A 50 -7.98 2.86 8.09
CA ALA A 50 -7.94 1.73 8.99
C ALA A 50 -9.35 1.22 9.22
N CYS A 51 -9.51 -0.08 9.43
CA CYS A 51 -10.80 -0.68 9.74
C CYS A 51 -11.25 -0.24 11.15
N GLU A 52 -12.42 0.37 11.25
CA GLU A 52 -12.95 0.86 12.54
C GLU A 52 -13.24 -0.27 13.53
N LYS A 53 -13.51 -1.49 13.05
CA LYS A 53 -13.80 -2.66 13.90
C LYS A 53 -12.57 -3.33 14.48
N THR A 54 -11.49 -3.43 13.68
CA THR A 54 -10.31 -4.22 14.06
C THR A 54 -9.05 -3.38 14.25
N GLY A 55 -9.10 -2.09 13.93
CA GLY A 55 -7.93 -1.19 13.92
C GLY A 55 -6.91 -1.48 12.83
N LYS A 56 -7.12 -2.53 12.01
CA LYS A 56 -6.16 -2.95 10.98
C LYS A 56 -6.04 -1.90 9.89
N LYS A 57 -4.81 -1.55 9.51
CA LYS A 57 -4.58 -0.62 8.40
C LYS A 57 -5.09 -1.18 7.09
N ILE A 58 -5.62 -0.29 6.26
CA ILE A 58 -6.09 -0.59 4.91
C ILE A 58 -5.06 -0.05 3.94
N TRP A 59 -4.45 -0.96 3.21
CA TRP A 59 -3.46 -0.65 2.20
C TRP A 59 -4.07 -0.65 0.81
N TYR A 60 -3.41 0.06 -0.10
CA TYR A 60 -3.86 0.24 -1.45
C TYR A 60 -2.80 -0.20 -2.45
N CYS A 61 -3.22 -1.03 -3.41
CA CYS A 61 -2.37 -1.49 -4.49
C CYS A 61 -2.55 -0.59 -5.72
N PRO A 62 -1.49 0.09 -6.20
CA PRO A 62 -1.57 0.95 -7.38
C PRO A 62 -1.65 0.16 -8.70
N TYR A 63 -1.31 -1.13 -8.70
CA TYR A 63 -1.32 -1.96 -9.91
C TYR A 63 -2.72 -2.46 -10.28
N CYS A 64 -3.52 -2.87 -9.30
CA CYS A 64 -4.86 -3.41 -9.51
C CYS A 64 -5.97 -2.52 -8.93
N ASP A 65 -5.64 -1.27 -8.60
CA ASP A 65 -6.56 -0.24 -8.10
C ASP A 65 -7.38 -0.67 -6.87
N SER A 66 -6.84 -1.59 -6.06
CA SER A 66 -7.63 -2.32 -5.06
C SER A 66 -7.11 -2.16 -3.63
N PRO A 67 -8.02 -1.95 -2.65
CA PRO A 67 -7.67 -2.01 -1.24
C PRO A 67 -7.46 -3.46 -0.78
N PHE A 68 -6.59 -3.65 0.20
CA PHE A 68 -6.35 -4.92 0.90
C PHE A 68 -5.90 -4.65 2.36
N ALA A 69 -6.06 -5.64 3.23
CA ALA A 69 -5.67 -5.49 4.64
C ALA A 69 -4.14 -5.51 4.78
N GLU A 70 -3.61 -4.79 5.77
CA GLU A 70 -2.17 -4.88 6.06
C GLU A 70 -1.74 -6.34 6.31
N ASN A 71 -0.62 -6.70 5.70
CA ASN A 71 -0.09 -8.07 5.70
C ASN A 71 1.43 -8.08 5.76
N TYR A 72 2.03 -7.15 6.51
CA TYR A 72 3.48 -7.16 6.69
C TYR A 72 3.91 -8.29 7.61
N GLU A 73 5.11 -8.77 7.35
CA GLU A 73 5.86 -9.65 8.24
C GLU A 73 7.02 -8.85 8.82
N LEU A 74 7.40 -9.16 10.07
CA LEU A 74 8.62 -8.65 10.66
C LEU A 74 9.82 -8.97 9.75
N ASP A 75 10.76 -8.03 9.67
CA ASP A 75 11.99 -8.09 8.86
C ASP A 75 11.82 -8.07 7.33
N LYS A 76 10.58 -8.03 6.81
CA LYS A 76 10.35 -7.82 5.37
C LYS A 76 10.21 -6.35 5.03
N VAL A 77 10.81 -5.94 3.91
CA VAL A 77 10.69 -4.58 3.36
C VAL A 77 9.73 -4.49 2.17
N THR A 78 9.28 -5.65 1.68
CA THR A 78 8.33 -5.81 0.59
C THR A 78 7.18 -6.71 1.00
N ILE A 79 6.04 -6.54 0.33
CA ILE A 79 4.87 -7.39 0.42
C ILE A 79 4.33 -7.67 -0.97
N GLU A 80 3.61 -8.76 -1.12
CA GLU A 80 2.88 -9.09 -2.34
C GLU A 80 1.41 -8.71 -2.18
N CYS A 81 0.87 -8.04 -3.19
CA CYS A 81 -0.55 -7.74 -3.20
C CYS A 81 -1.35 -9.07 -3.32
N PRO A 82 -2.26 -9.38 -2.38
CA PRO A 82 -3.00 -10.65 -2.41
C PRO A 82 -3.98 -10.78 -3.57
N LYS A 83 -4.21 -9.71 -4.35
CA LYS A 83 -5.14 -9.67 -5.48
C LYS A 83 -4.46 -9.82 -6.84
N CYS A 84 -3.25 -9.29 -7.00
CA CYS A 84 -2.55 -9.27 -8.29
C CYS A 84 -1.11 -9.81 -8.23
N ASN A 85 -0.66 -10.23 -7.05
CA ASN A 85 0.67 -10.79 -6.78
C ASN A 85 1.84 -9.86 -7.14
N GLN A 86 1.58 -8.57 -7.36
CA GLN A 86 2.61 -7.57 -7.61
C GLN A 86 3.33 -7.22 -6.31
N THR A 87 4.65 -7.07 -6.40
CA THR A 87 5.50 -6.68 -5.27
C THR A 87 5.40 -5.18 -5.00
N LEU A 88 5.17 -4.83 -3.73
CA LEU A 88 5.09 -3.47 -3.21
C LEU A 88 6.07 -3.29 -2.06
N CYS A 89 6.56 -2.06 -1.87
CA CYS A 89 7.38 -1.69 -0.73
C CYS A 89 6.51 -1.31 0.47
N ILE A 90 6.90 -1.76 1.66
CA ILE A 90 6.29 -1.26 2.91
C ILE A 90 6.84 0.15 3.20
N PRO A 91 6.05 1.15 3.61
CA PRO A 91 6.57 2.47 3.97
C PRO A 91 7.58 2.39 5.13
N VAL A 92 8.57 3.29 5.11
CA VAL A 92 9.70 3.32 6.06
C VAL A 92 9.23 3.52 7.50
N SER A 93 8.12 4.22 7.71
CA SER A 93 7.49 4.41 9.03
C SER A 93 7.09 3.10 9.71
N ASN A 94 6.82 2.04 8.95
CA ASN A 94 6.52 0.70 9.48
C ASN A 94 7.79 -0.19 9.57
N ARG A 95 8.98 0.34 9.23
CA ARG A 95 10.27 -0.40 9.25
C ARG A 95 11.14 -0.06 10.46
N THR A 96 10.81 0.98 11.21
CA THR A 96 11.53 1.38 12.43
C THR A 96 11.01 0.61 13.65
N PHE A 97 11.70 -0.47 14.00
CA PHE A 97 11.85 -0.88 15.39
C PHE A 97 13.04 -0.10 15.98
N CYS A 98 12.79 0.74 16.98
CA CYS A 98 13.74 1.08 18.03
C CYS A 98 13.02 0.92 19.36
#